data_AF-A0A2S4M6Z2-F1
#
_entry.id   AF-A0A2S4M6Z2-F1
#
_cell.length_a   1.000
_cell.length_b   1.000
_cell.length_c   1.000
_cell.angle_alpha   90.00
_cell.angle_beta   90.00
_cell.angle_gamma   90.00
#
_symmetry.space_group_name_H-M   'P 1'
#
loop_
_entity.id
_entity.type
_entity.pdbx_description
1 polymer ?
#
loop_
_entity_poly.entity_id
_entity_poly.type
_entity_poly.pdbx_seq_one_letter_code
_entity_poly.pdbx_strand_id
1 'polypeptide(L)'
;MTSVSILRPRATPRALAVLVAGATVALMAGCANYAGIKSDQTLAQPQQFETSQSIPAQGGQWPTLDWAQQFGDPQLPKLIDEALEGNPSIA
;
A
#
# COMPACT_ATOMS: atom_id res chain seq x y z
N MET A 1 -12.12 -52.98 -29.29
CA MET A 1 -11.46 -51.71 -29.65
C MET A 1 -12.54 -50.72 -30.05
N THR A 2 -12.95 -49.83 -29.15
CA THR A 2 -14.03 -48.86 -29.42
C THR A 2 -13.41 -47.61 -30.03
N SER A 3 -13.77 -47.31 -31.28
CA SER A 3 -13.22 -46.19 -32.03
C SER A 3 -13.87 -44.88 -31.55
N VAL A 4 -13.10 -43.98 -30.93
CA VAL A 4 -13.55 -42.65 -30.54
C VAL A 4 -13.43 -41.72 -31.74
N SER A 5 -14.56 -41.37 -32.36
CA SER A 5 -14.60 -40.32 -33.38
C SER A 5 -14.64 -38.95 -32.71
N ILE A 6 -13.55 -38.20 -32.83
CA ILE A 6 -13.46 -36.82 -32.33
C ILE A 6 -14.13 -35.90 -33.35
N LEU A 7 -15.32 -35.38 -33.04
CA LEU A 7 -15.96 -34.33 -33.82
C LEU A 7 -15.12 -33.04 -33.69
N ARG A 8 -14.44 -32.63 -34.76
CA ARG A 8 -13.83 -31.30 -34.85
C ARG A 8 -14.87 -30.29 -35.33
N PRO A 9 -15.35 -29.37 -34.48
CA PRO A 9 -16.28 -28.34 -34.94
C PRO A 9 -15.56 -27.42 -35.94
N ARG A 10 -16.23 -27.11 -37.06
CA ARG A 10 -15.78 -26.06 -38.00
C ARG A 10 -16.00 -24.71 -37.33
N ALA A 11 -14.92 -24.11 -36.82
CA ALA A 11 -14.98 -22.76 -36.29
C ALA A 11 -15.25 -21.78 -37.43
N THR A 12 -16.36 -21.03 -37.34
CA THR A 12 -16.67 -19.96 -38.28
C THR A 12 -15.77 -18.75 -37.98
N PRO A 13 -15.43 -17.93 -38.99
CA PRO A 13 -14.55 -16.76 -38.79
C PRO A 13 -15.09 -15.78 -37.75
N ARG A 14 -16.41 -15.70 -37.60
CA ARG A 14 -17.09 -14.90 -36.57
C ARG A 14 -16.90 -15.46 -35.16
N ALA A 15 -16.92 -16.79 -34.99
CA ALA A 15 -16.65 -17.43 -33.71
C ALA A 15 -15.17 -17.26 -33.30
N LEU A 16 -14.25 -17.34 -34.26
CA LEU A 16 -12.83 -17.06 -34.02
C LEU A 16 -12.58 -15.60 -33.59
N ALA A 17 -13.23 -14.63 -34.24
CA ALA A 17 -13.11 -13.22 -33.87
C ALA A 17 -13.61 -12.93 -32.45
N VAL A 18 -14.73 -13.54 -32.04
CA VAL A 18 -15.27 -13.40 -30.67
C VAL A 18 -14.32 -14.00 -29.63
N LEU A 19 -13.73 -15.16 -29.92
CA LEU A 19 -12.75 -15.78 -29.03
C LEU A 19 -11.48 -14.94 -28.87
N VAL A 20 -10.96 -14.40 -29.97
CA VAL A 20 -9.76 -13.54 -29.93
C VAL A 20 -10.04 -12.25 -29.17
N ALA A 21 -11.19 -11.60 -29.42
CA ALA A 21 -11.59 -10.40 -28.70
C ALA A 21 -11.83 -10.66 -27.20
N GLY A 22 -12.42 -11.81 -26.85
CA GLY A 22 -12.58 -12.21 -25.44
C GLY A 22 -11.24 -12.44 -24.74
N ALA A 23 -10.30 -13.11 -25.42
CA ALA A 23 -8.96 -13.36 -24.90
C ALA A 23 -8.15 -12.07 -24.71
N THR A 24 -8.24 -11.11 -25.64
CA THR A 24 -7.53 -9.82 -25.51
C THR A 24 -8.08 -8.97 -24.37
N VAL A 25 -9.40 -8.95 -24.17
CA VAL A 25 -10.02 -8.26 -23.02
C VAL A 25 -9.59 -8.90 -21.69
N ALA A 26 -9.56 -10.23 -21.62
CA ALA A 26 -9.11 -10.95 -20.42
C ALA A 26 -7.63 -10.70 -20.09
N LEU A 27 -6.76 -10.61 -21.11
CA LEU A 27 -5.33 -10.30 -20.93
C LEU A 27 -5.09 -8.84 -20.50
N MET A 28 -5.91 -7.89 -20.96
CA MET A 28 -5.80 -6.48 -20.59
C MET A 28 -6.42 -6.14 -19.23
N ALA A 29 -7.27 -7.01 -18.66
CA ALA A 29 -7.85 -6.80 -17.34
C ALA A 29 -6.85 -6.94 -16.17
N GLY A 30 -5.57 -7.23 -16.44
CA GLY A 30 -4.54 -7.50 -15.44
C GLY A 30 -3.70 -6.31 -14.97
N CYS A 31 -4.04 -5.06 -15.30
CA CYS A 31 -3.14 -3.92 -15.02
C CYS A 31 -2.86 -3.67 -13.53
N ALA A 32 -3.79 -3.98 -12.62
CA ALA A 32 -3.55 -4.03 -11.17
C ALA A 32 -4.67 -4.84 -10.50
N ASN A 33 -4.34 -5.68 -9.52
CA ASN A 33 -5.32 -6.39 -8.70
C ASN A 33 -4.82 -6.48 -7.25
N TYR A 34 -5.74 -6.67 -6.30
CA TYR A 34 -5.45 -6.83 -4.87
C TYR A 34 -4.98 -8.25 -4.50
N ALA A 35 -4.84 -9.15 -5.46
CA ALA A 35 -4.30 -10.47 -5.22
C ALA A 35 -2.87 -10.35 -4.64
N GLY A 36 -2.68 -10.91 -3.44
CA GLY A 36 -1.40 -10.85 -2.73
C GLY A 36 -1.24 -9.62 -1.82
N ILE A 37 -2.20 -8.69 -1.79
CA ILE A 37 -2.20 -7.57 -0.83
C ILE A 37 -2.81 -8.07 0.48
N LYS A 38 -1.96 -8.66 1.32
CA LYS A 38 -2.26 -9.04 2.70
C LYS A 38 -0.98 -8.89 3.52
N SER A 39 -1.12 -8.66 4.83
CA SER A 39 0.04 -8.72 5.71
C SER A 39 0.48 -10.17 5.86
N ASP A 40 1.70 -10.47 5.43
CA ASP A 40 2.38 -11.72 5.78
C ASP A 40 3.25 -11.56 7.05
N GLN A 41 3.17 -10.40 7.71
CA GLN A 41 3.92 -10.08 8.92
C GLN A 41 3.06 -10.32 10.16
N THR A 42 3.71 -10.84 11.21
CA THR A 42 3.16 -10.90 12.56
C THR A 42 3.52 -9.65 13.33
N LEU A 43 2.63 -9.18 14.21
CA LEU A 43 2.95 -8.11 15.15
C LEU A 43 4.17 -8.52 15.98
N ALA A 44 5.19 -7.66 15.99
CA ALA A 44 6.37 -7.87 16.83
C ALA A 44 5.97 -7.72 18.31
N GLN A 45 6.52 -8.60 19.16
CA GLN A 45 6.37 -8.44 20.60
C GLN A 45 7.27 -7.29 21.07
N PRO A 46 6.83 -6.47 22.05
CA PRO A 46 7.64 -5.37 22.57
C PRO A 46 9.08 -5.77 22.98
N GLN A 47 9.25 -7.00 23.47
CA GLN A 47 10.55 -7.56 23.90
C GLN A 47 11.52 -7.82 22.75
N GLN A 48 11.05 -7.81 21.50
CA GLN A 48 11.91 -7.96 20.32
C GLN A 48 12.60 -6.66 19.92
N PHE A 49 12.20 -5.53 20.53
CA PHE A 49 12.84 -4.24 20.31
C PHE A 49 13.86 -3.96 21.41
N GLU A 50 15.03 -3.46 21.02
CA GLU A 50 16.09 -3.01 21.93
C GLU A 50 15.71 -1.64 22.55
N THR A 51 14.58 -1.58 23.26
CA THR A 51 14.07 -0.34 23.87
C THR A 51 15.02 0.21 24.91
N SER A 52 15.77 -0.64 25.62
CA SER A 52 16.79 -0.20 26.59
C SER A 52 17.96 0.55 25.94
N GLN A 53 18.22 0.33 24.65
CA GLN A 53 19.28 1.02 23.90
C GLN A 53 18.76 2.30 23.23
N SER A 54 17.52 2.27 22.73
CA SER A 54 16.93 3.33 21.92
C SER A 54 16.09 4.32 22.71
N ILE A 55 15.51 3.89 23.83
CA ILE A 55 14.65 4.69 24.70
C ILE A 55 15.38 4.82 26.05
N PRO A 56 15.94 6.00 26.33
CA PRO A 56 16.76 6.16 27.50
C PRO A 56 15.87 6.16 28.76
N ALA A 57 16.35 5.53 29.84
CA ALA A 57 15.54 5.15 31.01
C ALA A 57 15.05 6.31 31.90
N GLN A 58 15.13 7.56 31.42
CA GLN A 58 14.76 8.75 32.20
C GLN A 58 13.24 9.03 32.21
N GLY A 59 12.42 8.12 31.67
CA GLY A 59 10.98 8.36 31.50
C GLY A 59 10.76 9.57 30.60
N GLY A 60 11.35 9.51 29.39
CA GLY A 60 11.52 10.61 28.46
C GLY A 60 10.41 11.65 28.52
N GLN A 61 10.77 12.91 28.77
CA GLN A 61 9.84 14.01 28.70
C GLN A 61 9.35 14.10 27.26
N TRP A 62 8.07 13.78 27.04
CA TRP A 62 7.48 13.97 25.74
C TRP A 62 7.59 15.45 25.38
N PRO A 63 7.98 15.80 24.14
CA PRO A 63 8.11 17.19 23.76
C PRO A 63 6.78 17.92 23.95
N THR A 64 6.86 19.13 24.47
CA THR A 64 5.72 20.05 24.57
C THR A 64 5.26 20.48 23.18
N LEU A 65 4.10 21.13 23.06
CA LEU A 65 3.59 21.55 21.74
C LEU A 65 4.54 22.52 21.02
N ASP A 66 5.37 23.24 21.77
CA ASP A 66 6.46 24.10 21.30
C ASP A 66 7.80 23.37 21.10
N TRP A 67 7.77 22.03 20.92
CA TRP A 67 8.94 21.18 20.66
C TRP A 67 9.90 21.75 19.62
N ALA A 68 9.38 22.45 18.61
CA ALA A 68 10.17 23.03 17.53
C ALA A 68 11.13 24.14 18.01
N GLN A 69 10.89 24.75 19.18
CA GLN A 69 11.78 25.78 19.72
C GLN A 69 13.17 25.24 20.08
N GLN A 70 13.28 23.94 20.38
CA GLN A 70 14.55 23.33 20.80
C GLN A 70 15.61 23.29 19.68
N PHE A 71 15.24 23.52 18.42
CA PHE A 71 16.16 23.48 17.28
C PHE A 71 16.94 24.78 17.08
N GLY A 72 16.59 25.86 17.78
CA GLY A 72 17.28 27.15 17.67
C GLY A 72 17.05 27.88 16.35
N ASP A 73 16.14 27.40 15.50
CA ASP A 73 15.73 28.07 14.27
C ASP A 73 14.51 28.96 14.56
N PRO A 74 14.65 30.31 14.50
CA PRO A 74 13.55 31.23 14.73
C PRO A 74 12.50 31.26 13.60
N GLN A 75 12.80 30.68 12.43
CA GLN A 75 11.84 30.59 11.31
C GLN A 75 10.94 29.37 11.44
N LEU A 76 11.44 28.25 11.97
CA LEU A 76 10.70 26.99 12.04
C LEU A 76 9.36 27.10 12.78
N PRO A 77 9.25 27.70 13.98
CA PRO A 77 7.96 27.87 14.65
C PRO A 77 6.94 28.65 13.80
N LYS A 78 7.39 29.68 13.06
CA LYS A 78 6.51 30.49 12.21
C LYS A 78 5.92 29.69 11.05
N LEU A 79 6.73 28.83 10.45
CA LEU A 79 6.27 27.96 9.36
C LEU A 79 5.27 26.90 9.86
N ILE A 80 5.47 26.40 11.09
CA ILE A 80 4.53 25.48 11.72
C ILE A 80 3.20 26.19 12.00
N ASP A 81 3.24 27.39 12.58
CA ASP A 81 2.03 28.18 12.86
C ASP A 81 1.24 28.49 11.58
N GLU A 82 1.93 28.91 10.52
CA GLU A 82 1.32 29.14 9.20
C GLU A 82 0.67 27.87 8.63
N ALA A 83 1.36 26.72 8.75
CA ALA A 83 0.84 25.45 8.27
C ALA A 83 -0.40 25.00 9.05
N LEU A 84 -0.47 25.25 10.36
CA LEU A 84 -1.63 24.89 11.18
C LEU A 84 -2.81 25.83 10.92
N GLU A 85 -2.57 27.14 10.78
CA GLU A 85 -3.61 28.13 10.46
C GLU A 85 -4.30 27.81 9.12
N GLY A 86 -3.52 27.40 8.11
CA GLY A 86 -4.03 27.03 6.79
C GLY A 86 -4.72 25.67 6.69
N ASN A 87 -4.62 24.81 7.72
CA ASN A 87 -5.08 23.41 7.67
C ASN A 87 -5.89 23.01 8.93
N PRO A 88 -7.17 23.41 9.04
CA PRO A 88 -7.99 23.18 10.23
C PRO A 88 -8.30 21.71 10.54
N SER A 89 -8.03 20.78 9.62
CA SER A 89 -8.20 19.34 9.86
C SER A 89 -7.09 18.71 10.70
N ILE A 90 -5.96 19.41 10.89
CA ILE A 90 -4.78 18.90 11.60
C ILE A 90 -4.35 19.77 12.79
N ALA A 91 -5.00 20.92 13.00
CA ALA A 91 -4.75 21.84 14.11
C ALA A 91 -5.52 21.43 15.38
#